data_AF-A0A2M7WIR6-F1
#
_entry.id   AF-A0A2M7WIR6-F1
#
_cell.length_a   1.000
_cell.length_b   1.000
_cell.length_c   1.000
_cell.angle_alpha   90.00
_cell.angle_beta   90.00
_cell.angle_gamma   90.00
#
_symmetry.space_group_name_H-M   'P 1'
#
loop_
_entity.id
_entity.type
_entity.pdbx_description
1 polymer ?
#
loop_
_entity_poly.entity_id
_entity_poly.type
_entity_poly.pdbx_seq_one_letter_code
_entity_poly.pdbx_strand_id
1 'polypeptide(L)'
;MSSCYNSFVRALTMLKSSRHLTAVSFLSMLSWAINGVIIYLMFLAFGFSMGPWAAYLLVVVNSLAVTIVVTPGNVGTFNLACILGLSLFGVDKTQALSFSILLYVVTFIPIMLTGFAFTLKEGISLASIRNSAS
;
A
#
# COMPACT_ATOMS: atom_id res chain seq x y z
N MET A 1 -15.35 -25.08 -11.35
CA MET A 1 -14.26 -24.64 -12.25
C MET A 1 -14.66 -23.49 -13.20
N SER A 2 -15.93 -23.36 -13.61
CA SER A 2 -16.39 -22.36 -14.61
C SER A 2 -16.49 -20.91 -14.09
N SER A 3 -16.70 -20.68 -12.80
CA SER A 3 -16.83 -19.31 -12.24
C SER A 3 -15.53 -18.50 -12.24
N CYS A 4 -14.37 -19.11 -11.94
CA CYS A 4 -13.08 -18.39 -11.99
C CYS A 4 -12.71 -17.97 -13.42
N TYR A 5 -12.98 -18.83 -14.40
CA TYR A 5 -12.71 -18.54 -15.81
C TYR A 5 -13.51 -17.33 -16.29
N ASN A 6 -14.82 -17.29 -16.02
CA ASN A 6 -15.65 -16.15 -16.41
C ASN A 6 -15.26 -14.85 -15.67
N SER A 7 -14.87 -14.91 -14.40
CA SER A 7 -14.37 -13.73 -13.66
C SER A 7 -13.05 -13.21 -14.22
N PHE A 8 -12.13 -14.11 -14.59
CA PHE A 8 -10.85 -13.76 -15.21
C PHE A 8 -11.03 -13.17 -16.61
N VAL A 9 -11.90 -13.76 -17.43
CA VAL A 9 -12.28 -13.24 -18.75
C VAL A 9 -13.03 -11.91 -18.65
N ARG A 10 -13.83 -11.69 -17.59
CA ARG A 10 -14.46 -10.38 -17.30
C ARG A 10 -13.44 -9.31 -16.94
N ALA A 11 -12.42 -9.64 -16.14
CA ALA A 11 -11.33 -8.72 -15.85
C ALA A 11 -10.55 -8.38 -17.13
N LEU A 12 -10.24 -9.36 -17.98
CA LEU A 12 -9.58 -9.15 -19.27
C LEU A 12 -10.42 -8.31 -20.25
N THR A 13 -11.74 -8.46 -20.24
CA THR A 13 -12.64 -7.65 -21.08
C THR A 13 -12.83 -6.23 -20.54
N MET A 14 -12.72 -6.01 -19.23
CA MET A 14 -12.67 -4.67 -18.62
C MET A 14 -11.41 -3.89 -19.05
N LEU A 15 -10.27 -4.57 -19.24
CA LEU A 15 -9.06 -3.96 -19.81
C LEU A 15 -9.20 -3.55 -21.30
N LYS A 16 -10.19 -4.09 -22.01
CA LYS A 16 -10.35 -3.89 -23.47
C LYS A 16 -11.02 -2.57 -23.85
N SER A 17 -11.60 -1.86 -22.89
CA SER A 17 -12.17 -0.53 -23.10
C SER A 17 -11.10 0.55 -22.87
N SER A 18 -10.71 1.27 -23.92
CA SER A 18 -9.71 2.36 -23.86
C SER A 18 -10.02 3.41 -22.78
N ARG A 19 -11.31 3.63 -22.47
CA ARG A 19 -11.75 4.55 -21.43
C ARG A 19 -11.47 4.03 -20.01
N HIS A 20 -11.56 2.72 -19.80
CA HIS A 20 -11.21 2.11 -18.52
C HIS A 20 -9.69 2.03 -18.34
N LEU A 21 -8.93 1.78 -19.43
CA LEU A 21 -7.47 1.76 -19.36
C LEU A 21 -6.89 3.13 -18.95
N THR A 22 -7.36 4.20 -19.59
CA THR A 22 -6.93 5.57 -19.24
C THR A 22 -7.31 5.96 -17.81
N ALA A 23 -8.53 5.61 -17.36
CA ALA A 23 -8.96 5.86 -15.99
C ALA A 23 -8.10 5.09 -14.95
N VAL A 24 -7.78 3.82 -15.21
CA VAL A 24 -6.96 2.98 -14.32
C VAL A 24 -5.51 3.48 -14.27
N SER A 25 -4.93 3.86 -15.41
CA SER A 25 -3.58 4.46 -15.46
C SER A 25 -3.53 5.77 -14.69
N PHE A 26 -4.54 6.63 -14.83
CA PHE A 26 -4.63 7.88 -14.09
C PHE A 26 -4.77 7.63 -12.57
N LEU A 27 -5.65 6.71 -12.17
CA LEU A 27 -5.79 6.31 -10.76
C LEU A 27 -4.48 5.76 -10.19
N SER A 28 -3.74 4.98 -10.98
CA SER A 28 -2.45 4.43 -10.58
C SER A 28 -1.43 5.54 -10.38
N MET A 29 -1.28 6.46 -11.34
CA MET A 29 -0.41 7.64 -11.16
C MET A 29 -0.81 8.48 -9.93
N LEU A 30 -2.11 8.67 -9.71
CA LEU A 30 -2.61 9.42 -8.56
C LEU A 30 -2.29 8.72 -7.24
N SER A 31 -2.39 7.38 -7.18
CA SER A 31 -2.04 6.62 -5.97
C SER A 31 -0.55 6.73 -5.61
N TRP A 32 0.33 6.76 -6.61
CA TRP A 32 1.77 6.97 -6.42
C TRP A 32 2.07 8.41 -5.98
N ALA A 33 1.40 9.40 -6.57
CA ALA A 33 1.53 10.80 -6.17
C ALA A 33 1.07 11.01 -4.71
N ILE A 34 -0.07 10.45 -4.31
CA ILE A 34 -0.57 10.50 -2.93
C ILE A 34 0.43 9.86 -1.97
N ASN A 35 1.01 8.70 -2.33
CA ASN A 35 2.05 8.07 -1.51
C ASN A 35 3.25 9.00 -1.29
N GLY A 36 3.75 9.61 -2.36
CA GLY A 36 4.85 10.59 -2.26
C GLY A 36 4.49 11.78 -1.36
N VAL A 37 3.27 12.29 -1.47
CA VAL A 37 2.77 13.38 -0.62
C VAL A 37 2.69 12.97 0.85
N ILE A 38 2.20 11.76 1.16
CA ILE A 38 2.13 11.26 2.55
C ILE A 38 3.53 11.20 3.18
N ILE A 39 4.51 10.64 2.46
CA ILE A 39 5.89 10.56 2.96
C ILE A 39 6.50 11.95 3.12
N TYR A 40 6.23 12.86 2.18
CA TYR A 40 6.70 14.24 2.26
C TYR A 40 6.10 15.00 3.45
N LEU A 41 4.80 14.85 3.70
CA LEU A 41 4.15 15.41 4.89
C LEU A 41 4.74 14.84 6.18
N MET A 42 5.08 13.55 6.19
CA MET A 42 5.77 12.95 7.32
C MET A 42 7.20 13.49 7.51
N PHE A 43 7.94 13.78 6.43
CA PHE A 43 9.23 14.45 6.53
C PHE A 43 9.10 15.84 7.17
N LEU A 44 8.08 16.61 6.78
CA LEU A 44 7.78 17.89 7.39
C LEU A 44 7.41 17.74 8.87
N ALA A 45 6.62 16.72 9.23
CA ALA A 45 6.23 16.45 10.61
C ALA A 45 7.43 16.06 11.51
N PHE A 46 8.43 15.39 10.94
CA PHE A 46 9.68 15.02 11.63
C PHE A 46 10.76 16.11 11.57
N GLY A 47 10.53 17.21 10.84
CA GLY A 47 11.49 18.30 10.69
C GLY A 47 12.69 17.95 9.81
N PHE A 48 12.58 16.94 8.94
CA PHE A 48 13.66 16.61 8.00
C PHE A 48 13.79 17.69 6.92
N SER A 49 15.00 18.21 6.72
CA SER A 49 15.32 19.22 5.69
C SER A 49 15.45 18.61 4.29
N MET A 50 14.64 17.60 3.97
CA MET A 50 14.71 16.85 2.74
C MET A 50 13.72 17.37 1.72
N GLY A 51 14.18 17.55 0.48
CA GLY A 51 13.30 17.94 -0.63
C GLY A 51 12.29 16.83 -0.99
N PRO A 52 11.24 17.17 -1.76
CA PRO A 52 10.22 16.21 -2.19
C PRO A 52 10.80 15.02 -2.98
N TRP A 53 11.95 15.19 -3.64
CA TRP A 53 12.66 14.12 -4.34
C TRP A 53 13.05 12.94 -3.44
N ALA A 54 13.44 13.21 -2.18
CA ALA A 54 13.79 12.15 -1.22
C ALA A 54 12.57 11.31 -0.83
N ALA A 55 11.38 11.93 -0.77
CA ALA A 55 10.14 11.22 -0.46
C ALA A 55 9.80 10.22 -1.58
N TYR A 56 9.92 10.64 -2.84
CA TYR A 56 9.70 9.75 -3.99
C TYR A 56 10.75 8.63 -4.08
N LEU A 57 12.02 8.91 -3.76
CA LEU A 57 13.03 7.86 -3.67
C LEU A 57 12.66 6.81 -2.61
N LEU A 58 12.17 7.23 -1.44
CA LEU A 58 11.67 6.31 -0.42
C LEU A 58 10.48 5.48 -0.92
N VAL A 59 9.53 6.09 -1.65
CA VAL A 59 8.41 5.35 -2.27
C VAL A 59 8.95 4.24 -3.16
N VAL A 60 9.90 4.55 -4.06
CA VAL A 60 10.47 3.58 -5.00
C VAL A 60 11.21 2.45 -4.27
N VAL A 61 12.08 2.78 -3.31
CA VAL A 61 12.82 1.78 -2.52
C VAL A 61 11.85 0.87 -1.77
N ASN A 62 10.82 1.43 -1.14
CA ASN A 62 9.82 0.67 -0.42
C ASN A 62 9.00 -0.23 -1.37
N SER A 63 8.56 0.28 -2.52
CA SER A 63 7.82 -0.51 -3.53
C SER A 63 8.63 -1.70 -4.04
N LEU A 64 9.94 -1.52 -4.27
CA LEU A 64 10.83 -2.62 -4.66
C LEU A 64 10.96 -3.64 -3.52
N ALA A 65 11.15 -3.18 -2.28
CA ALA A 65 11.27 -4.08 -1.12
C ALA A 65 10.00 -4.91 -0.88
N VAL A 66 8.82 -4.30 -0.97
CA VAL A 66 7.53 -4.98 -0.83
C VAL A 66 7.30 -6.02 -1.93
N THR A 67 7.78 -5.75 -3.15
CA THR A 67 7.66 -6.69 -4.29
C THR A 67 8.46 -7.97 -4.04
N ILE A 68 9.61 -7.87 -3.38
CA ILE A 68 10.49 -9.02 -3.08
C ILE A 68 9.87 -9.90 -1.99
N VAL A 69 9.26 -9.30 -0.97
CA VAL A 69 8.77 -10.03 0.21
C VAL A 69 7.26 -9.81 0.38
N VAL A 70 6.47 -10.70 -0.21
CA VAL A 70 5.01 -10.69 -0.04
C VAL A 70 4.65 -11.47 1.22
N THR A 71 4.78 -10.86 2.40
CA THR A 71 4.39 -11.46 3.68
C THR A 71 3.07 -10.87 4.20
N PRO A 72 2.21 -11.66 4.87
CA PRO A 72 1.00 -11.15 5.49
C PRO A 72 1.36 -10.05 6.48
N GLY A 73 0.91 -8.82 6.20
CA GLY A 73 1.17 -7.65 7.03
C GLY A 73 2.47 -6.90 6.74
N ASN A 74 3.49 -7.48 6.10
CA ASN A 74 4.71 -6.78 5.61
C ASN A 74 5.39 -5.73 6.54
N VAL A 75 5.13 -5.76 7.85
CA VAL A 75 5.56 -4.71 8.81
C VAL A 75 7.08 -4.64 8.86
N GLY A 76 7.75 -5.80 8.96
CA GLY A 76 9.21 -5.89 9.07
C GLY A 76 9.93 -5.38 7.82
N THR A 77 9.50 -5.83 6.63
CA THR A 77 10.08 -5.39 5.36
C THR A 77 9.91 -3.88 5.16
N PHE A 78 8.74 -3.33 5.48
CA PHE A 78 8.49 -1.89 5.39
C PHE A 78 9.44 -1.08 6.27
N ASN A 79 9.59 -1.50 7.54
CA ASN A 79 10.50 -0.83 8.46
C ASN A 79 11.96 -0.90 7.97
N LEU A 80 12.41 -2.07 7.54
CA LEU A 80 13.76 -2.24 7.00
C LEU A 80 13.99 -1.41 5.74
N ALA A 81 13.04 -1.40 4.80
CA ALA A 81 13.12 -0.61 3.58
C ALA A 81 13.20 0.89 3.88
N CYS A 82 12.39 1.39 4.82
CA CYS A 82 12.43 2.78 5.26
C CYS A 82 13.76 3.14 5.93
N ILE A 83 14.27 2.30 6.84
CA ILE A 83 15.56 2.53 7.52
C ILE A 83 16.69 2.57 6.49
N LEU A 84 16.72 1.62 5.56
CA LEU A 84 17.72 1.59 4.50
C LEU A 84 17.62 2.83 3.61
N GLY A 85 16.41 3.19 3.17
CA GLY A 85 16.18 4.37 2.34
C GLY A 85 16.58 5.68 3.03
N LEU A 86 16.23 5.86 4.31
CA LEU A 86 16.60 7.02 5.11
C LEU A 86 18.08 7.07 5.46
N SER A 87 18.73 5.91 5.62
CA SER A 87 20.17 5.83 5.87
C SER A 87 20.99 6.38 4.70
N LEU A 88 20.49 6.26 3.45
CA LEU A 88 21.12 6.86 2.27
C LEU A 88 21.17 8.39 2.33
N PHE A 89 20.28 9.00 3.13
CA PHE A 89 20.22 10.44 3.35
C PHE A 89 20.86 10.87 4.68
N GLY A 90 21.55 9.95 5.37
CA GLY A 90 22.28 10.25 6.62
C GLY A 90 21.41 10.39 7.86
N VAL A 91 20.18 9.90 7.86
CA VAL A 91 19.28 9.93 9.03
C VAL A 91 19.69 8.87 10.04
N ASP A 92 19.69 9.24 11.33
CA ASP A 92 19.97 8.30 12.41
C ASP A 92 18.97 7.14 12.44
N LYS A 93 19.46 5.93 12.74
CA LYS A 93 18.64 4.71 12.77
C LYS A 93 17.46 4.81 13.74
N THR A 94 17.63 5.51 14.87
CA THR A 94 16.58 5.71 15.88
C THR A 94 15.45 6.57 15.34
N GLN A 95 15.80 7.65 14.63
CA GLN A 95 14.81 8.51 13.97
C GLN A 95 14.14 7.79 12.80
N ALA A 96 14.89 7.03 11.99
CA ALA A 96 14.35 6.27 10.88
C ALA A 96 13.36 5.18 11.32
N LEU A 97 13.64 4.49 12.43
CA LEU A 97 12.73 3.53 13.05
C LEU A 97 11.42 4.18 13.52
N SER A 98 11.52 5.31 14.22
CA SER A 98 10.35 6.04 14.72
C SER A 98 9.47 6.52 13.56
N PHE A 99 10.12 7.02 12.51
CA PHE A 99 9.48 7.44 11.27
C PHE A 99 8.75 6.28 10.58
N SER A 100 9.43 5.15 10.39
CA SER A 100 8.87 4.01 9.66
C SER A 100 7.68 3.38 10.37
N ILE A 101 7.71 3.29 11.70
CA ILE A 101 6.57 2.79 12.49
C ILE A 101 5.37 3.72 12.33
N LEU A 102 5.57 5.03 12.48
CA LEU A 102 4.48 5.99 12.35
C LEU A 102 3.92 6.03 10.93
N LEU A 103 4.77 6.01 9.91
CA LEU A 103 4.35 5.94 8.51
C LEU A 103 3.55 4.67 8.23
N TYR A 104 3.99 3.52 8.76
CA TYR A 104 3.27 2.26 8.62
C TYR A 104 1.89 2.36 9.25
N VAL A 105 1.79 2.85 10.49
CA VAL A 105 0.52 3.00 11.21
C VAL A 105 -0.43 3.94 10.49
N VAL A 106 0.04 5.12 10.07
CA VAL A 106 -0.77 6.11 9.33
C VAL A 106 -1.29 5.56 8.01
N THR A 107 -0.52 4.69 7.35
CA THR A 107 -0.92 4.10 6.07
C THR A 107 -1.83 2.89 6.25
N PHE A 108 -1.51 1.99 7.19
CA PHE A 108 -2.22 0.73 7.37
C PHE A 108 -3.49 0.84 8.21
N ILE A 109 -3.56 1.72 9.22
CA ILE A 109 -4.76 1.84 10.07
C ILE A 109 -5.99 2.22 9.24
N PRO A 110 -5.96 3.25 8.36
CA PRO A 110 -7.14 3.60 7.57
C PRO A 110 -7.59 2.46 6.66
N ILE A 111 -6.64 1.71 6.08
CA ILE A 111 -6.91 0.55 5.23
C ILE A 111 -7.55 -0.58 6.06
N MET A 112 -7.01 -0.87 7.25
CA MET A 112 -7.57 -1.88 8.14
C MET A 112 -8.96 -1.49 8.64
N LEU A 113 -9.16 -0.24 9.04
CA LEU A 113 -10.45 0.26 9.52
C LEU A 113 -11.52 0.22 8.43
N THR A 114 -11.18 0.64 7.21
CA THR A 114 -12.11 0.57 6.08
C THR A 114 -12.44 -0.89 5.74
N GLY A 115 -11.44 -1.76 5.61
CA GLY A 115 -11.65 -3.19 5.35
C GLY A 115 -12.50 -3.87 6.44
N PHE A 116 -12.24 -3.56 7.71
CA PHE A 116 -13.01 -4.07 8.84
C PHE A 116 -14.45 -3.54 8.84
N ALA A 117 -14.63 -2.24 8.61
CA ALA A 117 -15.96 -1.63 8.53
C ALA A 117 -16.80 -2.21 7.38
N PHE A 118 -16.20 -2.47 6.22
CA PHE A 118 -16.88 -3.15 5.11
C PHE A 118 -17.21 -4.60 5.44
N THR A 119 -16.28 -5.34 6.07
CA THR A 119 -16.51 -6.74 6.49
C THR A 119 -17.68 -6.85 7.48
N LEU A 120 -17.77 -5.91 8.42
CA LEU A 120 -18.89 -5.84 9.38
C LEU A 120 -20.21 -5.45 8.69
N LYS A 121 -20.18 -4.52 7.72
CA LYS A 121 -21.37 -4.07 6.99
C LYS A 121 -21.92 -5.11 6.02
N GLU A 122 -21.06 -5.83 5.32
CA GLU A 122 -21.45 -6.87 4.37
C GLU A 122 -21.81 -8.19 5.07
N GLY A 123 -21.56 -8.29 6.38
CA GLY A 123 -21.99 -9.43 7.17
C GLY A 123 -21.55 -10.72 6.52
N ILE A 124 -20.25 -10.84 6.16
CA ILE A 124 -19.63 -12.13 5.82
C ILE A 124 -19.67 -12.94 7.12
N SER A 125 -20.85 -13.43 7.42
CA SER A 125 -21.10 -14.41 8.43
C SER A 125 -20.20 -15.56 8.05
N LEU A 126 -19.17 -15.80 8.84
CA LEU A 126 -18.33 -17.00 8.74
C LEU A 126 -19.19 -18.28 8.71
N ALA A 127 -20.47 -18.19 9.10
CA ALA A 127 -21.48 -19.23 8.93
C ALA A 127 -21.88 -19.52 7.47
N SER A 128 -21.86 -18.54 6.54
CA SER A 128 -22.19 -18.77 5.12
C SER A 128 -21.06 -19.49 4.37
N ILE A 129 -19.81 -19.30 4.80
CA ILE A 129 -18.65 -20.04 4.26
C ILE A 129 -18.69 -21.50 4.76
N ARG A 130 -19.18 -21.74 5.99
CA ARG A 130 -19.34 -23.10 6.55
C ARG A 130 -20.49 -23.90 5.90
N ASN A 131 -21.57 -23.25 5.49
CA ASN A 131 -22.72 -23.91 4.83
C ASN A 131 -22.54 -24.17 3.33
N SER A 132 -21.46 -23.70 2.70
CA SER A 132 -21.17 -23.98 1.28
C SER A 132 -20.21 -25.18 1.08
N ALA A 133 -19.84 -25.85 2.17
CA ALA A 133 -18.93 -27.00 2.19
C ALA A 133 -19.62 -28.31 2.63
N SER A 134 -20.96 -28.33 2.70
CA SER A 134 -21.79 -29.53 2.93
C SER A 134 -22.63 -29.85 1.71
#